data_AF-A0A1G7VRN6-F1
#
_entry.id   AF-A0A1G7VRN6-F1
#
_cell.length_a   1.000
_cell.length_b   1.000
_cell.length_c   1.000
_cell.angle_alpha   90.00
_cell.angle_beta   90.00
_cell.angle_gamma   90.00
#
_symmetry.space_group_name_H-M   'P 1'
#
loop_
_entity.id
_entity.type
_entity.pdbx_description
1 polymer ?
#
loop_
_entity_poly.entity_id
_entity_poly.type
_entity_poly.pdbx_seq_one_letter_code
_entity_poly.pdbx_strand_id
1 'polypeptide(L)'
;MNALLAAARLGDPVAHTASKGWMIAGLIGGAILGAAIAVATGGAALVVVAAIAAGASAGGGLGELLGTMSWAPRHVTGSLLTGSPNVFINSRAAVRAHLSQGICHDHSGQQLVAQGSSTVFINSWPASREGDKLTCSAIINDGAPNVFIGGSTATTDNISPEVPGWVNWAMLGVGFAAAVILAGPLVAVLGTVGGFAGGEAGSWLGGKYFGEGSDGQKWAMLGGSLVGGFAGAKGGSELAGRLVDPTSAETAFLRGGVPEAEARQDAISGITSKMGEDFKNSPLRAEYEGRVAGLSDYETTLREQDLSDRDVAQAMHQARRDLGVEYKDATPDPLRDYIYDVNTERYGDPLGPSFEDLEEKYNGDYDKIISAAKRPNPDVNKLLGGFSDWLGKQPSSTLAKYSQSGG
;
A
#
# COMPACT_ATOMS: atom_id res chain seq x y z
N MET A 1 16.97 6.71 36.26
CA MET A 1 17.52 6.16 37.53
C MET A 1 18.75 5.34 37.17
N ASN A 2 19.91 5.62 37.75
CA ASN A 2 21.13 4.86 37.43
C ASN A 2 21.03 3.46 38.06
N ALA A 3 20.74 2.45 37.23
CA ALA A 3 20.68 1.07 37.70
C ALA A 3 22.05 0.63 38.25
N LEU A 4 22.05 0.04 39.44
CA LEU A 4 23.18 -0.67 40.00
C LEU A 4 23.19 -2.07 39.36
N LEU A 5 24.21 -2.37 38.54
CA LEU A 5 24.32 -3.67 37.85
C LEU A 5 25.49 -4.46 38.43
N ALA A 6 25.38 -5.79 38.42
CA ALA A 6 26.40 -6.67 38.95
C ALA A 6 27.74 -6.44 38.24
N ALA A 7 28.83 -6.32 38.99
CA ALA A 7 30.14 -6.05 38.43
C ALA A 7 30.68 -7.26 37.66
N ALA A 8 31.18 -7.06 36.45
CA ALA A 8 31.70 -8.13 35.62
C ALA A 8 33.13 -8.53 36.03
N ARG A 9 33.41 -9.84 35.98
CA ARG A 9 34.67 -10.44 36.43
C ARG A 9 35.21 -11.42 35.40
N LEU A 10 36.53 -11.64 35.46
CA LEU A 10 37.23 -12.65 34.69
C LEU A 10 36.53 -14.01 34.79
N GLY A 11 36.16 -14.58 33.66
CA GLY A 11 35.47 -15.87 33.53
C GLY A 11 33.95 -15.79 33.54
N ASP A 12 33.34 -14.60 33.74
CA ASP A 12 31.88 -14.50 33.71
C ASP A 12 31.39 -14.81 32.27
N PRO A 13 30.27 -15.55 32.13
CA PRO A 13 29.75 -15.96 30.84
C PRO A 13 29.33 -14.76 29.99
N VAL A 14 29.50 -14.89 28.67
CA VAL A 14 28.95 -13.96 27.68
C VAL A 14 27.94 -14.68 26.79
N ALA A 15 26.87 -13.99 26.42
CA ALA A 15 25.76 -14.59 25.69
C ALA A 15 25.25 -13.67 24.58
N HIS A 16 24.77 -14.29 23.51
CA HIS A 16 24.01 -13.60 22.46
C HIS A 16 22.52 -13.67 22.75
N THR A 17 21.77 -12.71 22.20
CA THR A 17 20.32 -12.74 22.25
C THR A 17 19.73 -13.60 21.13
N ALA A 18 18.49 -14.05 21.31
CA ALA A 18 17.76 -14.79 20.28
C ALA A 18 17.17 -13.87 19.17
N SER A 19 17.71 -12.66 18.94
CA SER A 19 17.13 -11.64 18.04
C SER A 19 16.83 -12.18 16.63
N LYS A 20 17.74 -12.97 16.05
CA LYS A 20 17.53 -13.60 14.73
C LYS A 20 16.37 -14.61 14.72
N GLY A 21 16.22 -15.39 15.79
CA GLY A 21 15.13 -16.34 15.94
C GLY A 21 13.77 -15.63 16.05
N TRP A 22 13.71 -14.57 16.86
CA TRP A 22 12.52 -13.72 16.97
C TRP A 22 12.18 -12.99 15.68
N MET A 23 13.18 -12.60 14.89
CA MET A 23 12.95 -12.01 13.57
C MET A 23 12.24 -13.00 12.63
N ILE A 24 12.72 -14.25 12.56
CA ILE A 24 12.10 -15.30 11.75
C ILE A 24 10.68 -15.59 12.25
N ALA A 25 10.49 -15.73 13.56
CA ALA A 25 9.18 -15.96 14.16
C ALA A 25 8.21 -14.80 13.87
N GLY A 26 8.68 -13.55 13.95
CA GLY A 26 7.90 -12.36 13.62
C GLY A 26 7.49 -12.31 12.16
N LEU A 27 8.38 -12.69 11.23
CA LEU A 27 8.07 -12.77 9.81
C LEU A 27 6.99 -13.82 9.51
N ILE A 28 7.15 -15.03 10.06
CA ILE A 28 6.18 -16.11 9.88
C ILE A 28 4.83 -15.74 10.52
N GLY A 29 4.85 -15.26 11.76
CA GLY A 29 3.64 -14.85 12.47
C GLY A 29 2.92 -13.69 11.77
N GLY A 30 3.67 -12.70 11.28
CA GLY A 30 3.14 -11.59 10.51
C GLY A 30 2.50 -12.03 9.19
N ALA A 31 3.14 -12.95 8.46
CA ALA A 31 2.59 -13.50 7.22
C ALA A 31 1.31 -14.30 7.46
N ILE A 32 1.26 -15.15 8.50
CA ILE A 32 0.08 -15.92 8.87
C ILE A 32 -1.07 -14.99 9.29
N LEU A 33 -0.78 -14.00 10.14
CA LEU A 33 -1.78 -13.02 10.56
C LEU A 33 -2.29 -12.20 9.38
N GLY A 34 -1.39 -11.75 8.50
CA GLY A 34 -1.75 -11.06 7.26
C GLY A 34 -2.68 -11.89 6.37
N ALA A 35 -2.34 -13.17 6.15
CA ALA A 35 -3.18 -14.08 5.38
C ALA A 35 -4.56 -14.30 6.03
N ALA A 36 -4.62 -14.48 7.35
CA ALA A 36 -5.87 -14.65 8.08
C ALA A 36 -6.76 -13.40 7.97
N ILE A 37 -6.18 -12.21 8.11
CA ILE A 37 -6.90 -10.92 7.95
C ILE A 37 -7.39 -10.76 6.52
N ALA A 38 -6.57 -11.13 5.52
CA ALA A 38 -6.96 -11.08 4.12
C ALA A 38 -8.19 -11.95 3.85
N VAL A 39 -8.18 -13.20 4.33
CA VAL A 39 -9.32 -14.13 4.19
C VAL A 39 -10.56 -13.62 4.94
N ALA A 40 -10.39 -13.15 6.17
CA ALA A 40 -11.51 -12.73 7.00
C ALA A 40 -12.20 -11.43 6.53
N THR A 41 -11.45 -10.54 5.87
CA THR A 41 -11.93 -9.20 5.49
C THR A 41 -12.04 -8.98 3.99
N GLY A 42 -11.79 -10.01 3.18
CA GLY A 42 -11.69 -9.87 1.73
C GLY A 42 -10.55 -8.93 1.31
N GLY A 43 -9.49 -8.84 2.13
CA GLY A 43 -8.35 -7.96 1.89
C GLY A 43 -8.50 -6.52 2.37
N ALA A 44 -9.69 -6.06 2.73
CA ALA A 44 -9.92 -4.65 3.08
C ALA A 44 -9.10 -4.19 4.31
N ALA A 45 -8.96 -5.02 5.34
CA ALA A 45 -8.16 -4.68 6.51
C ALA A 45 -6.65 -4.87 6.29
N LEU A 46 -6.25 -5.62 5.25
CA LEU A 46 -4.84 -5.87 4.94
C LEU A 46 -4.11 -4.57 4.54
N VAL A 47 -4.84 -3.66 3.88
CA VAL A 47 -4.37 -2.32 3.47
C VAL A 47 -3.78 -1.54 4.65
N VAL A 48 -4.54 -1.47 5.74
CA VAL A 48 -4.15 -0.73 6.94
C VAL A 48 -3.06 -1.48 7.70
N VAL A 49 -3.14 -2.81 7.77
CA VAL A 49 -2.16 -3.67 8.45
C VAL A 49 -0.79 -3.62 7.78
N ALA A 50 -0.72 -3.61 6.46
CA ALA A 50 0.54 -3.51 5.72
C ALA A 50 1.24 -2.16 5.99
N ALA A 51 0.49 -1.06 6.02
CA ALA A 51 1.03 0.25 6.36
C ALA A 51 1.51 0.35 7.83
N ILE A 52 0.80 -0.30 8.76
CA ILE A 52 1.24 -0.43 10.17
C ILE A 52 2.53 -1.26 10.27
N ALA A 53 2.58 -2.39 9.55
CA ALA A 53 3.71 -3.30 9.58
C ALA A 53 5.00 -2.65 9.02
N ALA A 54 4.87 -1.81 7.99
CA ALA A 54 5.97 -1.01 7.45
C ALA A 54 6.53 -0.01 8.49
N GLY A 55 5.64 0.68 9.22
CA GLY A 55 6.06 1.59 10.30
C GLY A 55 6.71 0.89 11.49
N ALA A 56 6.19 -0.28 11.89
CA ALA A 56 6.71 -1.06 13.02
C ALA A 56 8.07 -1.73 12.73
N SER A 57 8.38 -2.01 11.47
CA SER A 57 9.67 -2.59 11.05
C SER A 57 10.82 -1.58 11.02
N ALA A 58 10.52 -0.29 11.20
CA ALA A 58 11.46 0.80 11.09
C ALA A 58 12.22 1.13 12.40
N GLY A 59 11.72 0.68 13.55
CA GLY A 59 12.30 0.91 14.89
C GLY A 59 13.16 -0.25 15.44
N GLY A 60 13.95 -0.91 14.60
CA GLY A 60 14.75 -2.11 14.97
C GLY A 60 14.04 -3.45 14.74
N GLY A 61 12.78 -3.43 14.28
CA GLY A 61 12.00 -4.63 14.01
C GLY A 61 11.61 -5.43 15.27
N LEU A 62 10.56 -6.25 15.16
CA LEU A 62 10.08 -7.08 16.27
C LEU A 62 11.14 -8.08 16.77
N GLY A 63 12.04 -8.53 15.90
CA GLY A 63 13.09 -9.49 16.26
C GLY A 63 14.10 -8.93 17.26
N GLU A 64 14.63 -7.75 17.00
CA GLU A 64 15.60 -7.08 17.89
C GLU A 64 14.93 -6.61 19.18
N LEU A 65 13.69 -6.12 19.09
CA LEU A 65 12.89 -5.73 20.25
C LEU A 65 12.64 -6.92 21.19
N LEU A 66 12.17 -8.06 20.67
CA LEU A 66 11.91 -9.25 21.47
C LEU A 66 13.20 -9.89 21.95
N GLY A 67 14.26 -9.90 21.15
CA GLY A 67 15.57 -10.43 21.55
C GLY A 67 16.23 -9.66 22.69
N THR A 68 15.98 -8.36 22.80
CA THR A 68 16.55 -7.51 23.86
C THR A 68 15.72 -7.49 25.15
N MET A 69 14.58 -8.19 25.21
CA MET A 69 13.77 -8.27 26.44
C MET A 69 14.50 -9.00 27.57
N SER A 70 14.20 -8.65 28.82
CA SER A 70 14.83 -9.28 29.99
C SER A 70 14.58 -10.81 30.03
N TRP A 71 13.37 -11.22 29.67
CA TRP A 71 12.90 -12.60 29.61
C TRP A 71 13.33 -13.38 28.36
N ALA A 72 13.90 -12.70 27.36
CA ALA A 72 14.27 -13.34 26.11
C ALA A 72 15.35 -14.41 26.35
N PRO A 73 15.24 -15.60 25.72
CA PRO A 73 16.27 -16.61 25.82
C PRO A 73 17.62 -16.05 25.34
N ARG A 74 18.66 -16.38 26.10
CA ARG A 74 20.06 -16.10 25.75
C ARG A 74 20.81 -17.41 25.69
N HIS A 75 21.70 -17.55 24.71
CA HIS A 75 22.59 -18.69 24.64
C HIS A 75 23.99 -18.24 25.02
N VAL A 76 24.58 -18.91 26.02
CA VAL A 76 25.94 -18.63 26.47
C VAL A 76 26.92 -19.10 25.39
N THR A 77 27.67 -18.16 24.84
CA THR A 77 28.59 -18.38 23.72
C THR A 77 30.05 -18.39 24.14
N GLY A 78 30.36 -18.05 25.39
CA GLY A 78 31.73 -18.06 25.89
C GLY A 78 31.86 -17.35 27.22
N SER A 79 33.04 -16.80 27.50
CA SER A 79 33.34 -16.13 28.77
C SER A 79 34.41 -15.05 28.64
N LEU A 80 34.51 -14.19 29.66
CA LEU A 80 35.53 -13.15 29.77
C LEU A 80 36.90 -13.75 30.09
N LEU A 81 37.92 -13.40 29.31
CA LEU A 81 39.26 -13.99 29.35
C LEU A 81 40.30 -13.11 30.07
N THR A 82 40.11 -11.79 30.09
CA THR A 82 41.08 -10.87 30.70
C THR A 82 40.41 -9.82 31.57
N GLY A 83 41.11 -9.37 32.61
CA GLY A 83 40.62 -8.39 33.58
C GLY A 83 41.71 -7.41 34.02
N SER A 84 41.45 -6.64 35.08
CA SER A 84 42.42 -5.78 35.73
C SER A 84 43.55 -6.60 36.38
N PRO A 85 44.82 -6.15 36.29
CA PRO A 85 45.93 -6.83 36.93
C PRO A 85 45.98 -6.65 38.45
N ASN A 86 45.26 -5.66 39.01
CA ASN A 86 45.37 -5.28 40.41
C ASN A 86 44.05 -4.94 41.11
N VAL A 87 42.92 -4.90 40.39
CA VAL A 87 41.58 -4.75 40.97
C VAL A 87 40.82 -6.05 40.81
N PHE A 88 40.44 -6.62 41.94
CA PHE A 88 39.75 -7.91 42.01
C PHE A 88 38.39 -7.73 42.67
N ILE A 89 37.39 -8.41 42.13
CA ILE A 89 36.04 -8.48 42.68
C ILE A 89 35.76 -9.95 42.95
N ASN A 90 35.52 -10.30 44.22
CA ASN A 90 35.37 -11.69 44.66
C ASN A 90 36.52 -12.58 44.18
N SER A 91 37.77 -12.11 44.38
CA SER A 91 39.01 -12.79 44.00
C SER A 91 39.20 -13.05 42.50
N ARG A 92 38.35 -12.48 41.64
CA ARG A 92 38.46 -12.57 40.17
C ARG A 92 38.76 -11.18 39.62
N ALA A 93 39.63 -11.09 38.63
CA ALA A 93 40.04 -9.81 38.06
C ALA A 93 38.81 -9.04 37.52
N ALA A 94 38.69 -7.77 37.86
CA ALA A 94 37.56 -6.94 37.43
C ALA A 94 37.66 -6.60 35.94
N VAL A 95 36.53 -6.57 35.23
CA VAL A 95 36.50 -6.39 33.77
C VAL A 95 36.43 -4.91 33.42
N ARG A 96 37.16 -4.52 32.37
CA ARG A 96 37.28 -3.13 31.90
C ARG A 96 36.90 -3.03 30.43
N ALA A 97 36.08 -2.05 30.08
CA ALA A 97 35.82 -1.72 28.69
C ALA A 97 37.14 -1.32 27.98
N HIS A 98 37.21 -1.50 26.66
CA HIS A 98 38.36 -1.29 25.76
C HIS A 98 39.58 -2.18 25.97
N LEU A 99 39.81 -2.70 27.18
CA LEU A 99 41.00 -3.48 27.50
C LEU A 99 40.72 -4.97 27.68
N SER A 100 39.64 -5.31 28.40
CA SER A 100 39.30 -6.70 28.65
C SER A 100 38.79 -7.37 27.38
N GLN A 101 39.06 -8.66 27.27
CA GLN A 101 38.68 -9.50 26.14
C GLN A 101 37.86 -10.68 26.64
N GLY A 102 36.98 -11.19 25.79
CA GLY A 102 36.24 -12.43 25.98
C GLY A 102 36.31 -13.32 24.75
N ILE A 103 36.02 -14.61 24.95
CA ILE A 103 35.82 -15.56 23.86
C ILE A 103 34.33 -15.63 23.53
N CYS A 104 34.00 -15.71 22.24
CA CYS A 104 32.65 -15.95 21.75
C CYS A 104 32.75 -17.04 20.68
N HIS A 105 32.11 -18.18 20.88
CA HIS A 105 32.17 -19.32 19.95
C HIS A 105 31.42 -19.08 18.63
N ASP A 106 30.52 -18.09 18.59
CA ASP A 106 29.78 -17.71 17.39
C ASP A 106 30.63 -16.84 16.42
N HIS A 107 31.80 -16.38 16.86
CA HIS A 107 32.67 -15.49 16.09
C HIS A 107 34.14 -15.93 16.17
N SER A 108 34.93 -15.60 15.17
CA SER A 108 36.37 -15.88 15.22
C SER A 108 37.10 -14.83 16.07
N GLY A 109 38.12 -15.28 16.80
CA GLY A 109 38.99 -14.42 17.60
C GLY A 109 38.40 -13.96 18.94
N GLN A 110 39.23 -13.24 19.71
CA GLN A 110 38.82 -12.65 20.98
C GLN A 110 38.10 -11.32 20.71
N GLN A 111 37.04 -11.06 21.47
CA GLN A 111 36.21 -9.88 21.34
C GLN A 111 36.51 -8.93 22.49
N LEU A 112 36.67 -7.64 22.20
CA LEU A 112 36.89 -6.63 23.25
C LEU A 112 35.58 -6.36 23.98
N VAL A 113 35.67 -6.09 25.27
CA VAL A 113 34.54 -5.56 26.04
C VAL A 113 34.38 -4.09 25.65
N ALA A 114 33.25 -3.74 25.03
CA ALA A 114 33.04 -2.45 24.38
C ALA A 114 32.25 -1.46 25.25
N GLN A 115 31.71 -1.90 26.38
CA GLN A 115 30.87 -1.08 27.25
C GLN A 115 31.23 -1.20 28.72
N GLY A 116 30.97 -0.13 29.46
CA GLY A 116 31.14 -0.07 30.91
C GLY A 116 30.46 1.16 31.52
N SER A 117 30.70 1.39 32.80
CA SER A 117 30.18 2.55 33.53
C SER A 117 30.82 3.87 33.07
N SER A 118 29.99 4.89 32.85
CA SER A 118 30.43 6.26 32.56
C SER A 118 31.04 6.99 33.75
N THR A 119 30.83 6.50 34.97
CA THR A 119 31.24 7.18 36.22
C THR A 119 32.21 6.37 37.07
N VAL A 120 32.30 5.06 36.86
CA VAL A 120 33.17 4.17 37.63
C VAL A 120 34.25 3.60 36.73
N PHE A 121 35.50 3.86 37.09
CA PHE A 121 36.67 3.49 36.30
C PHE A 121 37.58 2.55 37.09
N ILE A 122 38.13 1.55 36.41
CA ILE A 122 39.13 0.63 36.93
C ILE A 122 40.39 0.81 36.09
N ASN A 123 41.47 1.26 36.73
CA ASN A 123 42.72 1.64 36.06
C ASN A 123 42.48 2.63 34.89
N SER A 124 41.66 3.65 35.12
CA SER A 124 41.31 4.69 34.13
C SER A 124 40.45 4.25 32.94
N TRP A 125 39.89 3.04 32.97
CA TRP A 125 38.96 2.55 31.94
C TRP A 125 37.58 2.24 32.54
N PRO A 126 36.47 2.42 31.79
CA PRO A 126 35.12 2.15 32.29
C PRO A 126 34.99 0.73 32.85
N ALA A 127 34.41 0.60 34.03
CA ALA A 127 34.20 -0.69 34.68
C ALA A 127 32.97 -1.39 34.09
N SER A 128 33.13 -2.61 33.59
CA SER A 128 32.05 -3.34 32.92
C SER A 128 31.18 -4.13 33.91
N ARG A 129 29.93 -4.36 33.51
CA ARG A 129 28.86 -4.92 34.34
C ARG A 129 28.07 -5.97 33.56
N GLU A 130 27.26 -6.73 34.27
CA GLU A 130 26.19 -7.52 33.67
C GLU A 130 25.34 -6.63 32.74
N GLY A 131 25.10 -7.12 31.52
CA GLY A 131 24.38 -6.40 30.46
C GLY A 131 25.24 -5.52 29.55
N ASP A 132 26.47 -5.16 29.94
CA ASP A 132 27.38 -4.41 29.05
C ASP A 132 27.85 -5.32 27.89
N LYS A 133 28.02 -4.73 26.68
CA LYS A 133 28.32 -5.48 25.44
C LYS A 133 29.81 -5.61 25.12
N LEU A 134 30.14 -6.67 24.40
CA LEU A 134 31.40 -6.87 23.68
C LEU A 134 31.29 -6.34 22.23
N THR A 135 32.41 -6.25 21.51
CA THR A 135 32.49 -5.79 20.11
C THR A 135 31.65 -6.62 19.15
N CYS A 136 31.34 -7.88 19.47
CA CYS A 136 30.44 -8.72 18.68
C CYS A 136 28.95 -8.54 19.00
N SER A 137 28.57 -7.64 19.91
CA SER A 137 27.24 -7.50 20.55
C SER A 137 26.85 -8.56 21.59
N ALA A 138 27.68 -9.55 21.88
CA ALA A 138 27.42 -10.43 23.01
C ALA A 138 27.37 -9.60 24.31
N ILE A 139 26.44 -9.92 25.20
CA ILE A 139 26.32 -9.28 26.50
C ILE A 139 27.06 -10.08 27.55
N ILE A 140 27.56 -9.41 28.58
CA ILE A 140 28.00 -10.06 29.81
C ILE A 140 26.76 -10.59 30.53
N ASN A 141 26.65 -11.91 30.64
CA ASN A 141 25.42 -12.60 31.03
C ASN A 141 25.30 -12.85 32.55
N ASP A 142 26.38 -12.66 33.29
CA ASP A 142 26.40 -12.81 34.74
C ASP A 142 27.48 -11.90 35.34
N GLY A 143 27.40 -11.64 36.65
CA GLY A 143 28.30 -10.73 37.35
C GLY A 143 28.52 -11.12 38.80
N ALA A 144 29.07 -10.20 39.59
CA ALA A 144 29.27 -10.39 41.02
C ALA A 144 27.93 -10.38 41.78
N PRO A 145 27.66 -11.37 42.65
CA PRO A 145 26.38 -11.46 43.36
C PRO A 145 26.17 -10.36 44.43
N ASN A 146 27.23 -9.66 44.80
CA ASN A 146 27.26 -8.74 45.95
C ASN A 146 28.03 -7.44 45.68
N VAL A 147 28.52 -7.22 44.46
CA VAL A 147 29.25 -6.00 44.09
C VAL A 147 28.57 -5.41 42.87
N PHE A 148 28.03 -4.20 43.03
CA PHE A 148 27.26 -3.52 42.00
C PHE A 148 27.94 -2.21 41.61
N ILE A 149 27.96 -1.93 40.31
CA ILE A 149 28.55 -0.72 39.74
C ILE A 149 27.43 0.10 39.10
N GLY A 150 27.32 1.37 39.51
CA GLY A 150 26.34 2.32 38.97
C GLY A 150 26.85 3.09 37.76
N GLY A 151 26.12 4.15 37.39
CA GLY A 151 26.44 5.03 36.25
C GLY A 151 25.74 4.61 34.95
N SER A 152 25.60 5.56 34.02
CA SER A 152 25.10 5.25 32.68
C SER A 152 26.11 4.40 31.90
N THR A 153 25.66 3.73 30.84
CA THR A 153 26.55 2.95 29.98
C THR A 153 27.32 3.87 29.05
N ALA A 154 28.65 3.77 29.10
CA ALA A 154 29.56 4.36 28.12
C ALA A 154 30.02 3.27 27.13
N THR A 155 30.07 3.62 25.85
CA THR A 155 30.58 2.73 24.79
C THR A 155 31.97 3.21 24.39
N THR A 156 32.98 2.34 24.53
CA THR A 156 34.38 2.64 24.23
C THR A 156 34.82 2.18 22.85
N ASP A 157 34.13 1.18 22.29
CA ASP A 157 34.51 0.53 21.04
C ASP A 157 33.29 0.31 20.14
N ASN A 158 33.54 0.18 18.84
CA ASN A 158 32.49 -0.12 17.87
C ASN A 158 31.90 -1.51 18.13
N ILE A 159 30.58 -1.56 18.29
CA ILE A 159 29.82 -2.78 18.52
C ILE A 159 29.19 -3.19 17.19
N SER A 160 29.49 -4.40 16.73
CA SER A 160 28.86 -5.01 15.55
C SER A 160 27.50 -5.56 15.94
N PRO A 161 26.36 -5.01 15.46
CA PRO A 161 25.02 -5.44 15.85
C PRO A 161 24.74 -6.91 15.53
N GLU A 162 23.94 -7.59 16.36
CA GLU A 162 23.54 -8.99 16.10
C GLU A 162 22.72 -9.14 14.81
N VAL A 163 21.89 -8.14 14.50
CA VAL A 163 21.18 -7.99 13.23
C VAL A 163 21.85 -6.84 12.46
N PRO A 164 22.54 -7.12 11.34
CA PRO A 164 23.17 -6.07 10.55
C PRO A 164 22.17 -5.01 10.09
N GLY A 165 22.57 -3.74 10.10
CA GLY A 165 21.66 -2.63 9.76
C GLY A 165 21.03 -2.73 8.35
N TRP A 166 21.72 -3.34 7.39
CA TRP A 166 21.17 -3.58 6.05
C TRP A 166 19.96 -4.53 6.07
N VAL A 167 19.90 -5.46 7.02
CA VAL A 167 18.76 -6.37 7.20
C VAL A 167 17.54 -5.58 7.68
N ASN A 168 17.72 -4.68 8.65
CA ASN A 168 16.65 -3.81 9.14
C ASN A 168 16.10 -2.92 8.00
N TRP A 169 16.98 -2.34 7.18
CA TRP A 169 16.57 -1.57 6.00
C TRP A 169 15.89 -2.42 4.93
N ALA A 170 16.35 -3.64 4.70
CA ALA A 170 15.71 -4.56 3.76
C ALA A 170 14.29 -4.93 4.22
N MET A 171 14.09 -5.20 5.52
CA MET A 171 12.77 -5.48 6.08
C MET A 171 11.82 -4.29 5.97
N LEU A 172 12.31 -3.08 6.27
CA LEU A 172 11.55 -1.86 6.06
C LEU A 172 11.18 -1.69 4.58
N GLY A 173 12.11 -1.94 3.65
CA GLY A 173 11.86 -1.86 2.21
C GLY A 173 10.78 -2.85 1.74
N VAL A 174 10.82 -4.10 2.22
CA VAL A 174 9.80 -5.11 1.92
C VAL A 174 8.44 -4.71 2.49
N GLY A 175 8.38 -4.27 3.75
CA GLY A 175 7.15 -3.80 4.38
C GLY A 175 6.56 -2.59 3.67
N PHE A 176 7.40 -1.62 3.29
CA PHE A 176 6.99 -0.43 2.55
C PHE A 176 6.47 -0.79 1.16
N ALA A 177 7.18 -1.63 0.40
CA ALA A 177 6.73 -2.05 -0.92
C ALA A 177 5.38 -2.79 -0.86
N ALA A 178 5.19 -3.66 0.13
CA ALA A 178 3.91 -4.32 0.37
C ALA A 178 2.80 -3.30 0.67
N ALA A 179 3.08 -2.29 1.50
CA ALA A 179 2.12 -1.22 1.78
C ALA A 179 1.78 -0.38 0.54
N VAL A 180 2.75 -0.07 -0.32
CA VAL A 180 2.50 0.66 -1.59
C VAL A 180 1.59 -0.16 -2.50
N ILE A 181 1.86 -1.47 -2.66
CA ILE A 181 1.07 -2.35 -3.49
C ILE A 181 -0.37 -2.44 -2.96
N LEU A 182 -0.55 -2.59 -1.65
CA LEU A 182 -1.85 -2.84 -1.06
C LEU A 182 -2.68 -1.58 -0.81
N ALA A 183 -2.04 -0.44 -0.58
CA ALA A 183 -2.71 0.76 -0.10
C ALA A 183 -2.42 2.03 -0.91
N GLY A 184 -1.51 1.94 -1.88
CA GLY A 184 -1.03 3.08 -2.64
C GLY A 184 0.11 3.81 -1.92
N PRO A 185 0.89 4.61 -2.67
CA PRO A 185 2.13 5.22 -2.18
C PRO A 185 1.91 6.21 -1.04
N LEU A 186 0.86 7.02 -1.09
CA LEU A 186 0.63 8.06 -0.08
C LEU A 186 0.29 7.45 1.30
N VAL A 187 -0.51 6.39 1.31
CA VAL A 187 -0.84 5.63 2.53
C VAL A 187 0.40 4.97 3.10
N ALA A 188 1.23 4.36 2.26
CA ALA A 188 2.47 3.71 2.69
C ALA A 188 3.45 4.71 3.31
N VAL A 189 3.66 5.87 2.69
CA VAL A 189 4.56 6.91 3.20
C VAL A 189 4.07 7.44 4.54
N LEU A 190 2.80 7.86 4.63
CA LEU A 190 2.27 8.44 5.86
C LEU A 190 2.12 7.40 6.98
N GLY A 191 1.80 6.15 6.65
CA GLY A 191 1.82 5.04 7.60
C GLY A 191 3.22 4.79 8.17
N THR A 192 4.26 4.75 7.33
CA THR A 192 5.63 4.60 7.81
C THR A 192 6.08 5.77 8.68
N VAL A 193 5.85 7.02 8.24
CA VAL A 193 6.19 8.23 9.02
C VAL A 193 5.45 8.25 10.35
N GLY A 194 4.16 7.94 10.33
CA GLY A 194 3.34 7.83 11.54
C GLY A 194 3.91 6.77 12.49
N GLY A 195 4.36 5.63 11.96
CA GLY A 195 4.97 4.57 12.75
C GLY A 195 6.27 4.99 13.43
N PHE A 196 7.14 5.70 12.73
CA PHE A 196 8.35 6.28 13.33
C PHE A 196 8.01 7.29 14.44
N ALA A 197 7.16 8.27 14.15
CA ALA A 197 6.81 9.32 15.09
C ALA A 197 6.11 8.74 16.34
N GLY A 198 5.20 7.79 16.12
CA GLY A 198 4.53 7.06 17.19
C GLY A 198 5.49 6.22 18.01
N GLY A 199 6.47 5.57 17.38
CA GLY A 199 7.50 4.77 18.05
C GLY A 199 8.37 5.62 18.98
N GLU A 200 8.86 6.76 18.49
CA GLU A 200 9.66 7.71 19.28
C GLU A 200 8.86 8.27 20.45
N ALA A 201 7.61 8.71 20.21
CA ALA A 201 6.73 9.19 21.26
C ALA A 201 6.43 8.09 22.31
N GLY A 202 6.21 6.85 21.85
CA GLY A 202 6.02 5.68 22.69
C GLY A 202 7.25 5.36 23.53
N SER A 203 8.45 5.43 22.95
CA SER A 203 9.72 5.23 23.66
C SER A 203 9.95 6.31 24.71
N TRP A 204 9.70 7.59 24.37
CA TRP A 204 9.84 8.70 25.29
C TRP A 204 8.89 8.59 26.49
N LEU A 205 7.59 8.35 26.23
CA LEU A 205 6.60 8.12 27.28
C LEU A 205 6.98 6.87 28.10
N GLY A 206 7.36 5.79 27.43
CA GLY A 206 7.75 4.54 28.04
C GLY A 206 8.94 4.68 28.99
N GLY A 207 9.98 5.40 28.59
CA GLY A 207 11.15 5.68 29.43
C GLY A 207 10.78 6.50 30.67
N LYS A 208 9.84 7.45 30.53
CA LYS A 208 9.32 8.25 31.65
C LYS A 208 8.52 7.43 32.66
N TYR A 209 7.66 6.52 32.20
CA TYR A 209 6.74 5.77 33.07
C TYR A 209 7.30 4.44 33.59
N PHE A 210 8.09 3.74 32.77
CA PHE A 210 8.62 2.41 33.09
C PHE A 210 10.13 2.42 33.38
N GLY A 211 10.82 3.53 33.11
CA GLY A 211 12.26 3.68 33.27
C GLY A 211 13.02 3.40 31.97
N GLU A 212 14.12 4.12 31.78
CA GLU A 212 15.01 3.97 30.62
C GLU A 212 15.59 2.55 30.54
N GLY A 213 15.52 1.94 29.35
CA GLY A 213 16.01 0.58 29.07
C GLY A 213 15.07 -0.53 29.55
N SER A 214 13.98 -0.21 30.25
CA SER A 214 13.02 -1.20 30.72
C SER A 214 12.28 -1.90 29.59
N ASP A 215 11.79 -3.10 29.85
CA ASP A 215 10.93 -3.82 28.90
C ASP A 215 9.60 -3.06 28.66
N GLY A 216 9.10 -2.33 29.66
CA GLY A 216 7.93 -1.47 29.51
C GLY A 216 8.15 -0.33 28.50
N GLN A 217 9.34 0.28 28.48
CA GLN A 217 9.69 1.27 27.46
C GLN A 217 9.68 0.66 26.06
N LYS A 218 10.27 -0.53 25.88
CA LYS A 218 10.31 -1.22 24.59
C LYS A 218 8.90 -1.53 24.07
N TRP A 219 8.01 -2.02 24.93
CA TRP A 219 6.62 -2.24 24.58
C TRP A 219 5.87 -0.95 24.24
N ALA A 220 6.12 0.13 24.98
CA ALA A 220 5.52 1.43 24.69
C ALA A 220 5.99 1.98 23.34
N MET A 221 7.28 1.80 22.99
CA MET A 221 7.81 2.12 21.66
C MET A 221 7.08 1.32 20.57
N LEU A 222 6.94 0.01 20.73
CA LEU A 222 6.22 -0.81 19.76
C LEU A 222 4.75 -0.38 19.63
N GLY A 223 4.03 -0.27 20.75
CA GLY A 223 2.63 0.14 20.76
C GLY A 223 2.42 1.52 20.14
N GLY A 224 3.31 2.47 20.46
CA GLY A 224 3.33 3.79 19.85
C GLY A 224 3.52 3.73 18.33
N SER A 225 4.45 2.89 17.84
CA SER A 225 4.67 2.72 16.40
C SER A 225 3.44 2.15 15.68
N LEU A 226 2.72 1.22 16.31
CA LEU A 226 1.50 0.65 15.72
C LEU A 226 0.38 1.70 15.64
N VAL A 227 0.16 2.47 16.71
CA VAL A 227 -0.86 3.53 16.78
C VAL A 227 -0.54 4.67 15.82
N GLY A 228 0.71 5.13 15.81
CA GLY A 228 1.18 6.17 14.90
C GLY A 228 1.08 5.72 13.44
N GLY A 229 1.45 4.48 13.14
CA GLY A 229 1.33 3.91 11.80
C GLY A 229 -0.11 3.83 11.32
N PHE A 230 -1.04 3.42 12.18
CA PHE A 230 -2.47 3.43 11.89
C PHE A 230 -2.99 4.84 11.60
N ALA A 231 -2.66 5.82 12.46
CA ALA A 231 -3.08 7.21 12.30
C ALA A 231 -2.54 7.80 10.98
N GLY A 232 -1.26 7.53 10.68
CA GLY A 232 -0.62 7.95 9.44
C GLY A 232 -1.26 7.32 8.20
N ALA A 233 -1.51 6.01 8.22
CA ALA A 233 -2.18 5.31 7.12
C ALA A 233 -3.60 5.83 6.87
N LYS A 234 -4.37 6.05 7.95
CA LYS A 234 -5.72 6.63 7.86
C LYS A 234 -5.69 8.04 7.26
N GLY A 235 -4.80 8.90 7.76
CA GLY A 235 -4.62 10.24 7.22
C GLY A 235 -4.18 10.23 5.75
N GLY A 236 -3.32 9.28 5.36
CA GLY A 236 -2.91 9.10 3.97
C GLY A 236 -4.03 8.64 3.06
N SER A 237 -4.93 7.78 3.53
CA SER A 237 -6.10 7.33 2.76
C SER A 237 -7.09 8.48 2.54
N GLU A 238 -7.36 9.28 3.58
CA GLU A 238 -8.22 10.46 3.48
C GLU A 238 -7.63 11.51 2.53
N LEU A 239 -6.32 11.76 2.62
CA LEU A 239 -5.63 12.70 1.74
C LEU A 239 -5.61 12.19 0.28
N ALA A 240 -5.35 10.90 0.06
CA ALA A 240 -5.39 10.29 -1.27
C ALA A 240 -6.78 10.46 -1.90
N GLY A 241 -7.85 10.22 -1.14
CA GLY A 241 -9.23 10.42 -1.60
C GLY A 241 -9.59 11.87 -1.94
N ARG A 242 -8.87 12.86 -1.39
CA ARG A 242 -9.04 14.28 -1.73
C ARG A 242 -8.21 14.73 -2.93
N LEU A 243 -7.03 14.14 -3.10
CA LEU A 243 -6.06 14.57 -4.13
C LEU A 243 -6.19 13.79 -5.44
N VAL A 244 -6.70 12.57 -5.40
CA VAL A 244 -6.70 11.65 -6.55
C VAL A 244 -8.12 11.20 -6.85
N ASP A 245 -8.65 11.68 -7.97
CA ASP A 245 -9.86 11.12 -8.59
C ASP A 245 -9.45 10.05 -9.61
N PRO A 246 -9.81 8.77 -9.42
CA PRO A 246 -9.41 7.72 -10.33
C PRO A 246 -10.13 7.86 -11.67
N THR A 247 -9.35 8.16 -12.71
CA THR A 247 -9.78 8.18 -14.11
C THR A 247 -9.05 7.13 -14.95
N SER A 248 -8.13 6.39 -14.33
CA SER A 248 -7.33 5.32 -14.93
C SER A 248 -6.96 4.27 -13.88
N ALA A 249 -6.45 3.11 -14.31
CA ALA A 249 -5.91 2.10 -13.40
C ALA A 249 -4.71 2.64 -12.60
N GLU A 250 -3.88 3.47 -13.21
CA GLU A 250 -2.73 4.10 -12.56
C GLU A 250 -3.16 5.06 -11.46
N THR A 251 -4.13 5.93 -11.72
CA THR A 251 -4.66 6.86 -10.71
C THR A 251 -5.44 6.14 -9.60
N ALA A 252 -6.12 5.03 -9.92
CA ALA A 252 -6.72 4.16 -8.91
C ALA A 252 -5.66 3.53 -7.99
N PHE A 253 -4.56 3.02 -8.57
CA PHE A 253 -3.42 2.52 -7.79
C PHE A 253 -2.79 3.60 -6.91
N LEU A 254 -2.61 4.81 -7.43
CA LEU A 254 -2.10 5.94 -6.65
C LEU A 254 -3.01 6.28 -5.45
N ARG A 255 -4.33 6.12 -5.61
CA ARG A 255 -5.31 6.39 -4.56
C ARG A 255 -5.35 5.32 -3.49
N GLY A 256 -5.36 4.04 -3.87
CA GLY A 256 -5.68 2.94 -2.95
C GLY A 256 -4.97 1.62 -3.23
N GLY A 257 -3.94 1.61 -4.08
CA GLY A 257 -3.18 0.41 -4.43
C GLY A 257 -3.92 -0.52 -5.39
N VAL A 258 -3.46 -1.77 -5.44
CA VAL A 258 -4.03 -2.84 -6.28
C VAL A 258 -5.51 -3.06 -6.02
N PRO A 259 -6.01 -3.12 -4.76
CA PRO A 259 -7.44 -3.33 -4.53
C PRO A 259 -8.35 -2.29 -5.19
N GLU A 260 -7.97 -1.01 -5.15
CA GLU A 260 -8.72 0.08 -5.79
C GLU A 260 -8.64 -0.03 -7.34
N ALA A 261 -7.48 -0.40 -7.87
CA ALA A 261 -7.28 -0.60 -9.30
C ALA A 261 -8.08 -1.80 -9.84
N GLU A 262 -8.12 -2.90 -9.10
CA GLU A 262 -8.91 -4.10 -9.43
C GLU A 262 -10.40 -3.80 -9.34
N ALA A 263 -10.88 -3.18 -8.26
CA ALA A 263 -12.28 -2.81 -8.12
C ALA A 263 -12.78 -1.93 -9.28
N ARG A 264 -11.92 -1.02 -9.78
CA ARG A 264 -12.22 -0.23 -10.99
C ARG A 264 -12.35 -1.10 -12.23
N GLN A 265 -11.43 -2.03 -12.45
CA GLN A 265 -11.46 -2.94 -13.60
C GLN A 265 -12.69 -3.86 -13.55
N ASP A 266 -13.03 -4.38 -12.38
CA ASP A 266 -14.22 -5.20 -12.17
C ASP A 266 -15.51 -4.42 -12.45
N ALA A 267 -15.58 -3.14 -12.05
CA ALA A 267 -16.70 -2.27 -12.38
C ALA A 267 -16.85 -2.07 -13.90
N ILE A 268 -15.74 -1.80 -14.61
CA ILE A 268 -15.73 -1.62 -16.06
C ILE A 268 -16.15 -2.92 -16.77
N SER A 269 -15.58 -4.06 -16.36
CA SER A 269 -15.90 -5.38 -16.90
C SER A 269 -17.37 -5.74 -16.69
N GLY A 270 -17.90 -5.49 -15.48
CA GLY A 270 -19.31 -5.71 -15.16
C GLY A 270 -20.26 -4.88 -16.01
N ILE A 271 -19.97 -3.59 -16.21
CA ILE A 271 -20.77 -2.72 -17.09
C ILE A 271 -20.67 -3.20 -18.55
N THR A 272 -19.47 -3.51 -19.02
CA THR A 272 -19.23 -3.95 -20.40
C THR A 272 -19.93 -5.27 -20.70
N SER A 273 -19.89 -6.22 -19.77
CA SER A 273 -20.57 -7.51 -19.92
C SER A 273 -22.08 -7.35 -19.99
N LYS A 274 -22.69 -6.60 -19.07
CA LYS A 274 -24.14 -6.34 -19.07
C LYS A 274 -24.58 -5.68 -20.38
N MET A 275 -23.93 -4.58 -20.75
CA MET A 275 -24.34 -3.78 -21.92
C MET A 275 -24.02 -4.48 -23.26
N GLY A 276 -22.93 -5.26 -23.32
CA GLY A 276 -22.47 -5.92 -24.54
C GLY A 276 -23.31 -7.12 -24.96
N GLU A 277 -23.83 -7.91 -24.02
CA GLU A 277 -24.76 -9.01 -24.31
C GLU A 277 -26.19 -8.50 -24.51
N ASP A 278 -26.66 -7.57 -23.67
CA ASP A 278 -28.06 -7.11 -23.69
C ASP A 278 -28.39 -6.26 -24.92
N PHE A 279 -27.47 -5.41 -25.39
CA PHE A 279 -27.78 -4.48 -26.48
C PHE A 279 -27.85 -5.15 -27.85
N LYS A 280 -27.02 -6.17 -28.10
CA LYS A 280 -26.92 -6.81 -29.43
C LYS A 280 -28.21 -7.56 -29.81
N ASN A 281 -28.87 -8.15 -28.83
CA ASN A 281 -30.11 -8.91 -29.00
C ASN A 281 -31.30 -8.23 -28.32
N SER A 282 -31.18 -6.94 -27.99
CA SER A 282 -32.24 -6.21 -27.29
C SER A 282 -33.51 -6.14 -28.14
N PRO A 283 -34.70 -6.40 -27.59
CA PRO A 283 -35.97 -6.11 -28.26
C PRO A 283 -36.06 -4.65 -28.72
N LEU A 284 -35.49 -3.72 -27.95
CA LEU A 284 -35.46 -2.29 -28.27
C LEU A 284 -34.66 -2.02 -29.56
N ARG A 285 -33.55 -2.74 -29.75
CA ARG A 285 -32.71 -2.64 -30.96
C ARG A 285 -33.46 -3.15 -32.18
N ALA A 286 -34.14 -4.30 -32.06
CA ALA A 286 -34.92 -4.87 -33.15
C ALA A 286 -36.10 -3.96 -33.56
N GLU A 287 -36.78 -3.36 -32.57
CA GLU A 287 -37.87 -2.42 -32.80
C GLU A 287 -37.39 -1.16 -33.55
N TYR A 288 -36.26 -0.60 -33.11
CA TYR A 288 -35.60 0.52 -33.80
C TYR A 288 -35.26 0.19 -35.25
N GLU A 289 -34.64 -0.96 -35.52
CA GLU A 289 -34.29 -1.36 -36.88
C GLU A 289 -35.54 -1.53 -37.75
N GLY A 290 -36.63 -2.05 -37.19
CA GLY A 290 -37.93 -2.12 -37.85
C GLY A 290 -38.51 -0.73 -38.17
N ARG A 291 -38.47 0.21 -37.22
CA ARG A 291 -38.96 1.59 -37.43
C ARG A 291 -38.14 2.35 -38.47
N VAL A 292 -36.83 2.16 -38.47
CA VAL A 292 -35.93 2.76 -39.48
C VAL A 292 -36.19 2.18 -40.87
N ALA A 293 -36.43 0.87 -40.98
CA ALA A 293 -36.83 0.26 -42.25
C ALA A 293 -38.19 0.76 -42.74
N GLY A 294 -39.13 1.00 -41.82
CA GLY A 294 -40.47 1.55 -42.08
C GLY A 294 -40.48 2.98 -42.62
N LEU A 295 -39.37 3.74 -42.54
CA LEU A 295 -39.25 5.05 -43.20
C LEU A 295 -39.41 4.96 -44.73
N SER A 296 -39.30 3.78 -45.32
CA SER A 296 -39.58 3.55 -46.75
C SER A 296 -41.04 3.90 -47.12
N ASP A 297 -41.99 3.62 -46.23
CA ASP A 297 -43.40 3.96 -46.45
C ASP A 297 -43.61 5.47 -46.34
N TYR A 298 -42.90 6.11 -45.40
CA TYR A 298 -42.92 7.56 -45.24
C TYR A 298 -42.35 8.29 -46.47
N GLU A 299 -41.24 7.81 -47.03
CA GLU A 299 -40.71 8.33 -48.30
C GLU A 299 -41.77 8.30 -49.42
N THR A 300 -42.50 7.18 -49.54
CA THR A 300 -43.53 7.03 -50.58
C THR A 300 -44.60 8.12 -50.43
N THR A 301 -45.08 8.34 -49.21
CA THR A 301 -46.07 9.39 -48.93
C THR A 301 -45.56 10.82 -49.14
N LEU A 302 -44.26 11.07 -48.94
CA LEU A 302 -43.64 12.37 -49.21
C LEU A 302 -43.51 12.63 -50.71
N ARG A 303 -43.17 11.60 -51.50
CA ARG A 303 -43.04 11.71 -52.96
C ARG A 303 -44.39 11.92 -53.66
N GLU A 304 -45.50 11.50 -53.07
CA GLU A 304 -46.86 11.78 -53.57
C GLU A 304 -47.29 13.24 -53.40
N GLN A 305 -46.58 14.04 -52.60
CA GLN A 305 -46.93 15.44 -52.28
C GLN A 305 -46.27 16.48 -53.21
N ASP A 306 -45.61 16.04 -54.30
CA ASP A 306 -44.92 16.91 -55.28
C ASP A 306 -43.88 17.85 -54.64
N LEU A 307 -43.24 17.38 -53.56
CA LEU A 307 -42.15 18.09 -52.87
C LEU A 307 -40.85 18.00 -53.67
N SER A 308 -39.95 18.98 -53.47
CA SER A 308 -38.61 18.90 -54.05
C SER A 308 -37.79 17.76 -53.42
N ASP A 309 -36.84 17.18 -54.16
CA ASP A 309 -35.98 16.10 -53.63
C ASP A 309 -35.19 16.54 -52.37
N ARG A 310 -34.85 17.83 -52.28
CA ARG A 310 -34.23 18.42 -51.09
C ARG A 310 -35.17 18.40 -49.89
N ASP A 311 -36.43 18.78 -50.08
CA ASP A 311 -37.44 18.81 -49.00
C ASP A 311 -37.79 17.39 -48.55
N VAL A 312 -37.87 16.43 -49.48
CA VAL A 312 -38.04 15.01 -49.16
C VAL A 312 -36.84 14.50 -48.35
N ALA A 313 -35.61 14.82 -48.76
CA ALA A 313 -34.41 14.42 -48.03
C ALA A 313 -34.34 15.04 -46.63
N GLN A 314 -34.72 16.32 -46.49
CA GLN A 314 -34.75 17.01 -45.21
C GLN A 314 -35.79 16.41 -44.27
N ALA A 315 -37.00 16.10 -44.77
CA ALA A 315 -38.05 15.44 -44.00
C ALA A 315 -37.64 14.01 -43.58
N MET A 316 -37.00 13.25 -44.47
CA MET A 316 -36.48 11.91 -44.17
C MET A 316 -35.35 11.94 -43.13
N HIS A 317 -34.44 12.91 -43.21
CA HIS A 317 -33.39 13.11 -42.22
C HIS A 317 -33.96 13.48 -40.85
N GLN A 318 -34.95 14.40 -40.80
CA GLN A 318 -35.60 14.78 -39.55
C GLN A 318 -36.33 13.59 -38.93
N ALA A 319 -37.14 12.86 -39.68
CA ALA A 319 -37.82 11.65 -39.19
C ALA A 319 -36.83 10.61 -38.65
N ARG A 320 -35.67 10.48 -39.31
CA ARG A 320 -34.60 9.61 -38.86
C ARG A 320 -33.94 10.08 -37.56
N ARG A 321 -33.77 11.39 -37.38
CA ARG A 321 -33.26 12.00 -36.14
C ARG A 321 -34.25 11.86 -35.00
N ASP A 322 -35.55 12.02 -35.25
CA ASP A 322 -36.61 11.88 -34.24
C ASP A 322 -36.66 10.44 -33.69
N LEU A 323 -36.63 9.43 -34.58
CA LEU A 323 -36.45 8.03 -34.16
C LEU A 323 -35.13 7.85 -33.40
N GLY A 324 -34.08 8.54 -33.82
CA GLY A 324 -32.79 8.54 -33.16
C GLY A 324 -32.82 9.11 -31.74
N VAL A 325 -33.72 10.05 -31.42
CA VAL A 325 -33.92 10.60 -30.07
C VAL A 325 -34.70 9.60 -29.22
N GLU A 326 -35.86 9.14 -29.72
CA GLU A 326 -36.76 8.19 -29.05
C GLU A 326 -36.02 6.96 -28.52
N TYR A 327 -35.22 6.30 -29.36
CA TYR A 327 -34.52 5.08 -28.97
C TYR A 327 -33.26 5.33 -28.14
N LYS A 328 -32.64 6.51 -28.24
CA LYS A 328 -31.51 6.86 -27.37
C LYS A 328 -31.98 7.18 -25.96
N ASP A 329 -33.15 7.82 -25.81
CA ASP A 329 -33.76 8.06 -24.49
C ASP A 329 -34.14 6.75 -23.78
N ALA A 330 -34.53 5.73 -24.55
CA ALA A 330 -34.79 4.38 -24.06
C ALA A 330 -33.52 3.52 -23.86
N THR A 331 -32.36 3.96 -24.34
CA THR A 331 -31.09 3.22 -24.20
C THR A 331 -30.50 3.44 -22.79
N PRO A 332 -29.96 2.41 -22.11
CA PRO A 332 -29.33 2.57 -20.81
C PRO A 332 -28.26 3.66 -20.80
N ASP A 333 -28.26 4.46 -19.73
CA ASP A 333 -27.35 5.60 -19.50
C ASP A 333 -25.92 5.40 -20.02
N PRO A 334 -25.16 4.36 -19.60
CA PRO A 334 -23.76 4.23 -20.00
C PRO A 334 -23.59 4.09 -21.51
N LEU A 335 -24.50 3.39 -22.18
CA LEU A 335 -24.41 3.18 -23.62
C LEU A 335 -24.89 4.40 -24.40
N ARG A 336 -25.94 5.08 -23.91
CA ARG A 336 -26.43 6.34 -24.50
C ARG A 336 -25.34 7.41 -24.45
N ASP A 337 -24.73 7.60 -23.28
CA ASP A 337 -23.70 8.62 -23.07
C ASP A 337 -22.47 8.33 -23.95
N TYR A 338 -22.05 7.06 -24.07
CA TYR A 338 -21.01 6.65 -25.02
C TYR A 338 -21.35 7.00 -26.47
N ILE A 339 -22.57 6.72 -26.92
CA ILE A 339 -23.01 7.01 -28.29
C ILE A 339 -23.00 8.53 -28.55
N TYR A 340 -23.43 9.34 -27.57
CA TYR A 340 -23.39 10.79 -27.67
C TYR A 340 -21.98 11.34 -27.75
N ASP A 341 -21.05 10.83 -26.94
CA ASP A 341 -19.64 11.23 -26.98
C ASP A 341 -19.00 10.88 -28.33
N VAL A 342 -19.19 9.65 -28.83
CA VAL A 342 -18.64 9.21 -30.11
C VAL A 342 -19.17 10.04 -31.28
N ASN A 343 -20.47 10.37 -31.26
CA ASN A 343 -21.07 11.19 -32.32
C ASN A 343 -20.59 12.65 -32.24
N THR A 344 -20.48 13.20 -31.03
CA THR A 344 -19.98 14.56 -30.81
C THR A 344 -18.53 14.70 -31.25
N GLU A 345 -17.67 13.71 -30.95
CA GLU A 345 -16.27 13.72 -31.38
C GLU A 345 -16.14 13.62 -32.91
N ARG A 346 -17.02 12.85 -33.57
CA ARG A 346 -16.94 12.63 -35.02
C ARG A 346 -17.60 13.75 -35.85
N TYR A 347 -18.71 14.30 -35.38
CA TYR A 347 -19.58 15.17 -36.16
C TYR A 347 -19.86 16.53 -35.49
N GLY A 348 -19.42 16.74 -34.25
CA GLY A 348 -19.78 17.94 -33.47
C GLY A 348 -21.23 17.95 -32.95
N ASP A 349 -21.98 16.86 -33.17
CA ASP A 349 -23.40 16.75 -32.81
C ASP A 349 -23.68 15.38 -32.17
N PRO A 350 -24.27 15.32 -30.96
CA PRO A 350 -24.56 14.07 -30.25
C PRO A 350 -25.52 13.15 -31.01
N LEU A 351 -26.40 13.69 -31.86
CA LEU A 351 -27.35 12.89 -32.63
C LEU A 351 -26.78 12.34 -33.95
N GLY A 352 -25.59 12.78 -34.35
CA GLY A 352 -24.95 12.43 -35.62
C GLY A 352 -24.93 13.61 -36.60
N PRO A 353 -24.54 13.41 -37.87
CA PRO A 353 -24.37 14.50 -38.83
C PRO A 353 -25.66 15.30 -39.04
N SER A 354 -25.49 16.62 -39.16
CA SER A 354 -26.55 17.55 -39.56
C SER A 354 -27.00 17.29 -41.01
N PHE A 355 -28.09 17.93 -41.44
CA PHE A 355 -28.53 17.80 -42.82
C PHE A 355 -27.50 18.43 -43.77
N GLU A 356 -26.94 19.55 -43.35
CA GLU A 356 -25.90 20.31 -44.05
C GLU A 356 -24.63 19.47 -44.22
N ASP A 357 -24.20 18.74 -43.18
CA ASP A 357 -23.03 17.83 -43.26
C ASP A 357 -23.25 16.73 -44.32
N LEU A 358 -24.48 16.23 -44.45
CA LEU A 358 -24.83 15.19 -45.42
C LEU A 358 -24.96 15.76 -46.84
N GLU A 359 -25.49 16.98 -46.98
CA GLU A 359 -25.55 17.70 -48.24
C GLU A 359 -24.15 17.96 -48.80
N GLU A 360 -23.21 18.38 -47.94
CA GLU A 360 -21.79 18.53 -48.29
C GLU A 360 -21.15 17.19 -48.64
N LYS A 361 -21.30 16.17 -47.78
CA LYS A 361 -20.69 14.84 -47.97
C LYS A 361 -21.12 14.17 -49.28
N TYR A 362 -22.37 14.35 -49.70
CA TYR A 362 -22.91 13.72 -50.89
C TYR A 362 -22.98 14.66 -52.10
N ASN A 363 -22.39 15.86 -52.02
CA ASN A 363 -22.39 16.87 -53.09
C ASN A 363 -23.82 17.18 -53.60
N GLY A 364 -24.80 17.29 -52.70
CA GLY A 364 -26.19 17.55 -53.05
C GLY A 364 -26.97 16.36 -53.64
N ASP A 365 -26.43 15.13 -53.57
CA ASP A 365 -27.15 13.92 -53.98
C ASP A 365 -28.17 13.50 -52.90
N TYR A 366 -29.38 14.04 -53.01
CA TYR A 366 -30.47 13.84 -52.05
C TYR A 366 -30.95 12.38 -51.96
N ASP A 367 -30.87 11.61 -53.05
CA ASP A 367 -31.23 10.18 -53.04
C ASP A 367 -30.29 9.35 -52.15
N LYS A 368 -29.01 9.74 -52.06
CA LYS A 368 -28.08 9.13 -51.09
C LYS A 368 -28.45 9.46 -49.64
N ILE A 369 -28.92 10.67 -49.37
CA ILE A 369 -29.38 11.08 -48.02
C ILE A 369 -30.64 10.29 -47.62
N ILE A 370 -31.62 10.22 -48.53
CA ILE A 370 -32.86 9.44 -48.34
C ILE A 370 -32.53 7.95 -48.13
N SER A 371 -31.62 7.40 -48.94
CA SER A 371 -31.17 6.01 -48.81
C SER A 371 -30.45 5.74 -47.50
N ALA A 372 -29.66 6.71 -46.99
CA ALA A 372 -28.97 6.60 -45.72
C ALA A 372 -29.95 6.65 -44.53
N ALA A 373 -31.01 7.47 -44.61
CA ALA A 373 -32.02 7.58 -43.56
C ALA A 373 -32.70 6.23 -43.26
N LYS A 374 -32.93 5.41 -44.28
CA LYS A 374 -33.61 4.11 -44.17
C LYS A 374 -32.72 2.95 -43.70
N ARG A 375 -31.43 3.18 -43.47
CA ARG A 375 -30.46 2.12 -43.15
C ARG A 375 -29.99 2.22 -41.69
N PRO A 376 -30.26 1.21 -40.83
CA PRO A 376 -29.64 1.15 -39.52
C PRO A 376 -28.15 0.85 -39.65
N ASN A 377 -27.37 1.14 -38.59
CA ASN A 377 -25.94 0.85 -38.58
C ASN A 377 -25.71 -0.67 -38.63
N PRO A 378 -25.09 -1.20 -39.70
CA PRO A 378 -24.94 -2.64 -39.89
C PRO A 378 -23.88 -3.27 -38.98
N ASP A 379 -22.95 -2.48 -38.43
CA ASP A 379 -21.84 -2.98 -37.62
C ASP A 379 -21.85 -2.40 -36.21
N VAL A 380 -22.72 -2.99 -35.39
CA VAL A 380 -22.84 -2.67 -33.97
C VAL A 380 -21.59 -3.04 -33.20
N ASN A 381 -20.92 -4.13 -33.61
CA ASN A 381 -19.71 -4.60 -32.95
C ASN A 381 -18.60 -3.56 -33.09
N LYS A 382 -18.46 -2.95 -34.26
CA LYS A 382 -17.51 -1.85 -34.46
C LYS A 382 -17.88 -0.60 -33.67
N LEU A 383 -19.16 -0.28 -33.54
CA LEU A 383 -19.60 0.83 -32.69
C LEU A 383 -19.26 0.59 -31.22
N LEU A 384 -19.53 -0.62 -30.71
CA LEU A 384 -19.29 -0.98 -29.31
C LEU A 384 -17.82 -1.33 -29.01
N GLY A 385 -16.99 -1.51 -30.03
CA GLY A 385 -15.58 -1.90 -29.85
C GLY A 385 -14.76 -0.92 -29.00
N GLY A 386 -15.14 0.36 -28.97
CA GLY A 386 -14.50 1.39 -28.14
C GLY A 386 -15.16 1.62 -26.77
N PHE A 387 -16.23 0.89 -26.43
CA PHE A 387 -17.04 1.17 -25.24
C PHE A 387 -16.28 0.93 -23.93
N SER A 388 -15.56 -0.20 -23.84
CA SER A 388 -14.73 -0.53 -22.67
C SER A 388 -13.62 0.51 -22.46
N ASP A 389 -12.97 0.92 -23.55
CA ASP A 389 -11.90 1.93 -23.51
C ASP A 389 -12.44 3.30 -23.10
N TRP A 390 -13.65 3.65 -23.54
CA TRP A 390 -14.34 4.87 -23.13
C TRP A 390 -14.71 4.83 -21.64
N LEU A 391 -15.25 3.72 -21.13
CA LEU A 391 -15.50 3.52 -19.70
C LEU A 391 -14.21 3.64 -18.88
N GLY A 392 -13.10 3.13 -19.42
CA GLY A 392 -11.77 3.23 -18.82
C GLY A 392 -11.31 4.64 -18.52
N LYS A 393 -11.85 5.65 -19.22
CA LYS A 393 -11.54 7.08 -19.05
C LYS A 393 -12.51 7.81 -18.12
N GLN A 394 -13.62 7.17 -17.73
CA GLN A 394 -14.64 7.82 -16.92
C GLN A 394 -14.23 7.92 -15.44
N PRO A 395 -14.59 8.99 -14.73
CA PRO A 395 -14.40 9.08 -13.28
C PRO A 395 -15.06 7.92 -12.53
N SER A 396 -14.51 7.53 -11.37
CA SER A 396 -15.11 6.46 -10.55
C SER A 396 -16.54 6.77 -10.10
N SER A 397 -16.89 8.04 -9.91
CA SER A 397 -18.26 8.47 -9.59
C SER A 397 -19.24 8.14 -10.72
N THR A 398 -18.83 8.36 -11.96
CA THR A 398 -19.61 8.02 -13.16
C THR A 398 -19.75 6.51 -13.30
N LEU A 399 -18.67 5.74 -13.10
CA LEU A 399 -18.73 4.28 -13.12
C LEU A 399 -19.69 3.72 -12.05
N ALA A 400 -19.68 4.30 -10.85
CA ALA A 400 -20.60 3.92 -9.78
C ALA A 400 -22.08 4.20 -10.16
N LYS A 401 -22.36 5.34 -10.80
CA LYS A 401 -23.69 5.65 -11.35
C LYS A 401 -24.11 4.62 -12.40
N TYR A 402 -23.22 4.31 -13.34
CA TYR A 402 -23.50 3.35 -14.42
C TYR A 402 -23.72 1.92 -13.94
N SER A 403 -23.03 1.51 -12.86
CA SER A 403 -23.26 0.22 -12.23
C SER A 403 -24.67 0.10 -11.63
N GLN A 404 -25.22 1.21 -11.11
CA GLN A 404 -26.56 1.28 -10.50
C GLN A 404 -27.69 1.44 -11.52
N SER A 405 -27.46 2.12 -12.63
CA SER A 405 -28.47 2.37 -13.68
C SER A 405 -28.75 1.17 -14.59
N GLY A 406 -28.02 0.07 -14.43
CA GLY A 406 -28.21 -1.19 -15.17
C GLY A 406 -28.89 -2.27 -14.34
N GLY A 407 -29.86 -1.89 -13.51
CA GLY A 407 -30.67 -2.76 -12.63
C GLY A 407 -32.15 -2.56 -12.83
#